data_AF-A0A2V5MY57-F1
#
_entry.id   AF-A0A2V5MY57-F1
#
_cell.length_a   1.000
_cell.length_b   1.000
_cell.length_c   1.000
_cell.angle_alpha   90.00
_cell.angle_beta   90.00
_cell.angle_gamma   90.00
#
_symmetry.space_group_name_H-M   'P 1'
#
loop_
_entity.id
_entity.type
_entity.pdbx_description
1 polymer ?
#
loop_
_entity_poly.entity_id
_entity_poly.type
_entity_poly.pdbx_seq_one_letter_code
_entity_poly.pdbx_strand_id
1 'polypeptide(L)'
;LAEVGSSEAGLGHRAEAEKIIKKLQERLAHEYVDPTLIAYIYIVLGDRDQAFGWLERGFQERAGNIPWMKIEPKYDPLRSDPRLTDLLRRIGI
;
A
#
# COMPACT_ATOMS: atom_id res chain seq x y z
N LEU A 1 -4.06 -7.84 -10.36
CA LEU A 1 -3.44 -8.48 -9.18
C LEU A 1 -3.79 -7.72 -7.90
N ALA A 2 -3.50 -6.42 -7.80
CA ALA A 2 -3.77 -5.65 -6.60
C ALA A 2 -5.24 -5.65 -6.15
N GLU A 3 -6.18 -5.48 -7.10
CA GLU A 3 -7.62 -5.58 -6.81
C GLU A 3 -8.01 -6.95 -6.28
N VAL A 4 -7.55 -8.03 -6.92
CA VAL A 4 -7.76 -9.41 -6.46
C VAL A 4 -7.20 -9.62 -5.05
N GLY A 5 -5.97 -9.18 -4.79
CA GLY A 5 -5.36 -9.28 -3.45
C GLY A 5 -6.13 -8.50 -2.38
N SER A 6 -6.70 -7.35 -2.76
CA SER A 6 -7.52 -6.52 -1.87
C SER A 6 -8.87 -7.16 -1.59
N SER A 7 -9.49 -7.79 -2.59
CA SER A 7 -10.73 -8.55 -2.42
C SER A 7 -10.52 -9.76 -1.50
N GLU A 8 -9.45 -10.54 -1.70
CA GLU A 8 -9.11 -11.66 -0.81
C GLU A 8 -8.86 -11.18 0.62
N ALA A 9 -8.14 -10.06 0.78
CA ALA A 9 -7.91 -9.45 2.09
C ALA A 9 -9.24 -9.03 2.77
N GLY A 10 -10.15 -8.39 2.03
CA GLY A 10 -11.45 -7.96 2.54
C GLY A 10 -12.38 -9.11 2.92
N LEU A 11 -12.23 -10.28 2.27
CA LEU A 11 -12.93 -11.52 2.61
C LEU A 11 -12.31 -12.24 3.82
N GLY A 12 -11.20 -11.76 4.37
CA GLY A 12 -10.47 -12.40 5.46
C GLY A 12 -9.54 -13.53 5.02
N HIS A 13 -9.35 -13.73 3.72
CA HIS A 13 -8.45 -14.75 3.16
C HIS A 13 -6.99 -14.25 3.16
N ARG A 14 -6.42 -14.11 4.36
CA ARG A 14 -5.08 -13.53 4.53
C ARG A 14 -4.01 -14.27 3.73
N ALA A 15 -4.04 -15.60 3.71
CA ALA A 15 -3.05 -16.40 2.99
C ALA A 15 -3.10 -16.15 1.47
N GLU A 16 -4.29 -16.01 0.91
CA GLU A 16 -4.52 -15.71 -0.51
C GLU A 16 -4.04 -14.30 -0.86
N ALA A 17 -4.34 -13.31 -0.01
CA ALA A 17 -3.83 -11.96 -0.17
C ALA A 17 -2.29 -11.91 -0.12
N GLU A 18 -1.66 -12.63 0.82
CA GLU A 18 -0.20 -12.72 0.95
C GLU A 18 0.45 -13.40 -0.28
N LYS A 19 -0.19 -14.42 -0.88
CA LYS A 19 0.26 -14.99 -2.17
C LYS A 19 0.26 -13.95 -3.28
N ILE A 20 -0.74 -13.08 -3.34
CA ILE A 20 -0.80 -11.99 -4.33
C ILE A 20 0.28 -10.95 -4.08
N ILE A 21 0.53 -10.58 -2.81
CA ILE A 21 1.63 -9.69 -2.44
C ILE A 21 2.96 -10.27 -2.92
N LYS A 22 3.23 -11.55 -2.66
CA LYS A 22 4.45 -12.22 -3.11
C LYS A 22 4.61 -12.15 -4.64
N LYS A 23 3.54 -12.39 -5.40
CA LYS A 23 3.57 -12.27 -6.88
C LYS A 23 3.86 -10.83 -7.33
N LEU A 24 3.31 -9.82 -6.66
CA LEU A 24 3.62 -8.42 -6.97
C LEU A 24 5.09 -8.09 -6.67
N GLN A 25 5.63 -8.63 -5.57
CA GLN A 25 7.04 -8.48 -5.20
C GLN A 25 7.99 -9.19 -6.18
N GLU A 26 7.63 -10.38 -6.67
CA GLU A 26 8.39 -11.09 -7.71
C GLU A 26 8.42 -10.28 -9.02
N ARG A 27 7.31 -9.64 -9.38
CA ARG A 27 7.25 -8.77 -10.57
C ARG A 27 8.13 -7.53 -10.45
N LEU A 28 8.27 -6.95 -9.25
CA LEU A 28 9.19 -5.81 -9.00
C LEU A 28 10.64 -6.11 -9.41
N ALA A 29 11.05 -7.39 -9.44
CA ALA A 29 12.39 -7.78 -9.89
C ALA A 29 12.58 -7.69 -11.41
N HIS A 30 11.49 -7.60 -12.17
CA HIS A 30 11.49 -7.69 -13.63
C HIS A 30 10.85 -6.48 -14.32
N GLU A 31 9.97 -5.76 -13.62
CA GLU A 31 9.28 -4.57 -14.14
C GLU A 31 8.89 -3.61 -13.02
N TYR A 32 8.61 -2.37 -13.39
CA TYR A 32 8.08 -1.40 -12.45
C TYR A 32 6.64 -1.79 -12.04
N VAL A 33 6.43 -1.93 -10.74
CA VAL A 33 5.11 -2.08 -10.12
C VAL A 33 5.01 -0.97 -9.07
N ASP A 34 3.93 -0.19 -9.10
CA ASP A 34 3.77 0.88 -8.12
C ASP A 34 3.68 0.29 -6.68
N PRO A 35 4.59 0.67 -5.76
CA PRO A 35 4.61 0.16 -4.38
C PRO A 35 3.31 0.35 -3.61
N THR A 36 2.50 1.36 -3.95
CA THR A 36 1.23 1.62 -3.26
C THR A 36 0.21 0.52 -3.49
N LEU A 37 0.35 -0.29 -4.55
CA LEU A 37 -0.51 -1.44 -4.81
C LEU A 37 -0.33 -2.53 -3.74
N ILE A 38 0.89 -2.74 -3.27
CA ILE A 38 1.17 -3.69 -2.20
C ILE A 38 0.74 -3.09 -0.86
N ALA A 39 1.02 -1.79 -0.64
CA ALA A 39 0.57 -1.07 0.55
C ALA A 39 -0.95 -1.20 0.74
N TYR A 40 -1.73 -1.04 -0.33
CA TYR A 40 -3.18 -1.13 -0.27
C TYR A 40 -3.67 -2.49 0.24
N ILE A 41 -3.09 -3.60 -0.22
CA ILE A 41 -3.47 -4.93 0.27
C ILE A 41 -3.21 -5.05 1.77
N TYR A 42 -2.07 -4.55 2.26
CA TYR A 42 -1.76 -4.54 3.70
C TYR A 42 -2.71 -3.64 4.51
N ILE A 43 -3.16 -2.52 3.95
CA ILE A 43 -4.18 -1.68 4.59
C ILE A 43 -5.48 -2.48 4.80
N VAL A 44 -5.93 -3.21 3.78
CA VAL A 44 -7.14 -4.04 3.88
C VAL A 44 -6.95 -5.20 4.86
N LEU A 45 -5.74 -5.78 4.95
CA LEU A 45 -5.38 -6.78 5.95
C LEU A 45 -5.27 -6.24 7.38
N GLY A 46 -5.36 -4.92 7.58
CA GLY A 46 -5.17 -4.26 8.87
C GLY A 46 -3.71 -4.20 9.33
N ASP A 47 -2.75 -4.57 8.48
CA ASP A 47 -1.32 -4.61 8.78
C ASP A 47 -0.67 -3.26 8.46
N ARG A 48 -0.84 -2.32 9.39
CA ARG A 48 -0.38 -0.93 9.21
C ARG A 48 1.13 -0.83 9.06
N ASP A 49 1.89 -1.66 9.76
CA ASP A 49 3.35 -1.58 9.73
C ASP A 49 3.89 -1.95 8.35
N GLN A 50 3.38 -3.04 7.77
CA GLN A 50 3.72 -3.40 6.39
C GLN A 50 3.20 -2.35 5.41
N ALA A 51 1.98 -1.86 5.58
CA ALA A 51 1.44 -0.80 4.72
C ALA A 51 2.36 0.43 4.67
N PHE A 52 2.78 0.95 5.83
CA PHE A 52 3.69 2.10 5.89
C PHE A 52 5.07 1.80 5.31
N GLY A 53 5.61 0.60 5.49
CA GLY A 53 6.86 0.20 4.84
C GLY A 53 6.79 0.33 3.30
N TRP A 54 5.66 -0.09 2.71
CA TRP A 54 5.43 0.05 1.27
C TRP A 54 5.13 1.48 0.83
N LEU A 55 4.45 2.29 1.65
CA LEU A 55 4.24 3.71 1.37
C LEU A 55 5.53 4.52 1.43
N GLU A 56 6.40 4.25 2.40
CA GLU A 56 7.73 4.87 2.51
C GLU A 56 8.59 4.54 1.29
N ARG A 57 8.57 3.27 0.86
CA ARG A 57 9.22 2.85 -0.39
C ARG A 57 8.66 3.61 -1.60
N GLY A 58 7.34 3.70 -1.72
CA GLY A 58 6.70 4.47 -2.80
C GLY A 58 7.11 5.94 -2.78
N PHE A 59 7.24 6.55 -1.59
CA PHE A 59 7.72 7.92 -1.46
C PHE A 59 9.17 8.07 -1.96
N GLN A 60 10.06 7.15 -1.57
CA GLN A 60 11.47 7.14 -2.01
C GLN A 60 11.60 6.94 -3.52
N GLU A 61 10.78 6.06 -4.09
CA GLU A 61 10.73 5.78 -5.53
C GLU A 61 9.96 6.84 -6.33
N ARG A 62 9.36 7.85 -5.67
CA ARG A 62 8.51 8.88 -6.27
C ARG A 62 7.34 8.28 -7.06
N ALA A 63 6.74 7.22 -6.52
CA ALA A 63 5.61 6.53 -7.12
C ALA A 63 4.43 7.48 -7.36
N GLY A 64 3.80 7.38 -8.53
CA GLY A 64 2.77 8.34 -8.98
C GLY A 64 1.52 8.37 -8.09
N ASN A 65 1.26 7.29 -7.34
CA ASN A 65 0.11 7.19 -6.45
C ASN A 65 0.30 7.83 -5.07
N ILE A 66 1.53 8.19 -4.69
CA ILE A 66 1.84 8.73 -3.35
C ILE A 66 1.11 10.05 -3.05
N PRO A 67 1.04 11.06 -3.94
CA PRO A 67 0.33 12.30 -3.65
C PRO A 67 -1.18 12.12 -3.37
N TRP A 68 -1.78 11.04 -3.87
CA TRP A 68 -3.22 10.79 -3.77
C TRP A 68 -3.65 10.23 -2.40
N MET A 69 -2.70 9.87 -1.54
CA MET A 69 -2.97 9.36 -0.19
C MET A 69 -3.83 10.29 0.67
N LYS A 70 -3.78 11.60 0.41
CA LYS A 70 -4.59 12.57 1.15
C LYS A 70 -6.08 12.52 0.78
N ILE A 71 -6.46 12.03 -0.40
CA ILE A 71 -7.85 12.13 -0.86
C ILE A 71 -8.51 10.78 -1.15
N GLU A 72 -7.74 9.72 -1.41
CA GLU A 72 -8.34 8.43 -1.73
C GLU A 72 -8.85 7.71 -0.47
N PRO A 73 -10.12 7.25 -0.44
CA PRO A 73 -10.72 6.59 0.73
C PRO A 73 -10.02 5.30 1.17
N LYS A 74 -9.29 4.65 0.27
CA LYS A 74 -8.53 3.44 0.59
C LYS A 74 -7.45 3.65 1.68
N TYR A 75 -7.06 4.89 1.95
CA TYR A 75 -6.13 5.24 3.04
C TYR A 75 -6.84 5.64 4.33
N ASP A 76 -8.16 5.63 4.37
CA ASP A 76 -8.94 5.97 5.56
C ASP A 76 -8.55 5.18 6.82
N PRO A 77 -8.23 3.87 6.74
CA PRO A 77 -7.76 3.12 7.89
C PRO A 77 -6.43 3.61 8.49
N LEU A 78 -5.67 4.43 7.76
CA LEU A 78 -4.39 5.02 8.18
C LEU A 78 -4.51 6.47 8.67
N ARG A 79 -5.68 7.12 8.55
CA ARG A 79 -5.84 8.57 8.82
C ARG A 79 -5.54 8.98 10.26
N SER A 80 -5.75 8.07 11.20
CA SER A 80 -5.47 8.27 12.62
C SER A 80 -4.01 8.00 12.99
N ASP A 81 -3.21 7.44 12.08
CA ASP A 81 -1.81 7.11 12.34
C ASP A 81 -0.91 8.31 12.01
N PRO A 82 -0.10 8.80 12.97
CA PRO A 82 0.73 9.99 12.77
C PRO A 82 1.77 9.83 11.66
N ARG A 83 2.13 8.59 11.28
CA ARG A 83 3.03 8.31 10.16
C ARG A 83 2.47 8.79 8.83
N LEU A 84 1.14 8.79 8.66
CA LEU A 84 0.53 9.33 7.44
C LEU A 84 0.70 10.85 7.36
N THR A 85 0.49 11.55 8.48
CA THR A 85 0.70 13.00 8.55
C THR A 85 2.15 13.38 8.26
N ASP A 86 3.12 12.64 8.80
CA ASP A 86 4.53 12.88 8.50
C ASP A 86 4.85 12.67 7.01
N LEU A 87 4.32 11.60 6.41
CA LEU A 87 4.54 11.30 5.00
C LEU A 87 3.95 12.38 4.09
N LEU A 88 2.72 12.85 4.36
CA LEU A 88 2.08 13.95 3.63
C LEU A 88 2.90 15.26 3.73
N ARG A 89 3.38 15.58 4.93
CA ARG A 89 4.25 16.75 5.15
C ARG A 89 5.54 16.67 4.33
N ARG A 90 6.15 15.48 4.22
CA ARG A 90 7.37 15.23 3.42
C ARG A 90 7.11 15.30 1.91
N ILE A 91 5.89 15.01 1.46
CA ILE A 91 5.44 15.22 0.08
C ILE A 91 5.18 16.72 -0.20
N GLY A 92 4.88 17.50 0.84
CA GLY A 92 4.58 18.94 0.76
C GLY A 92 3.08 19.25 0.69
N ILE A 93 2.22 18.38 1.24
CA ILE A 93 0.76 18.44 1.18
C ILE A 93 0.13 18.46 2.59
#